data_AF-A0A0P1AZT8-F1
#
_entry.id   AF-A0A0P1AZT8-F1
#
_cell.length_a   1.000
_cell.length_b   1.000
_cell.length_c   1.000
_cell.angle_alpha   90.00
_cell.angle_beta   90.00
_cell.angle_gamma   90.00
#
_symmetry.space_group_name_H-M   'P 1'
#
loop_
_entity.id
_entity.type
_entity.pdbx_description
1 polymer ?
#
loop_
_entity_poly.entity_id
_entity_poly.type
_entity_poly.pdbx_seq_one_letter_code
_entity_poly.pdbx_strand_id
1 'polypeptide(L)'
;MKLFFPFVSALALVEGVYQFPDDFPTCPVVGGPHGKEFNDAIKIEDGQKVKSITICHGHRVDGIGISFVPPNGMSQDPFHERSGNSHFRQIGAY
;
A
#
# COMPACT_ATOMS: atom_id res chain seq x y z
N MET A 1 -23.76 -29.85 -36.66
CA MET A 1 -23.02 -30.13 -35.40
C MET A 1 -22.40 -28.82 -34.92
N LYS A 2 -22.67 -28.41 -33.67
CA LYS A 2 -22.19 -27.15 -33.11
C LYS A 2 -21.36 -27.51 -31.87
N LEU A 3 -20.03 -27.46 -32.02
CA LEU A 3 -19.09 -27.76 -30.95
C LEU A 3 -18.90 -26.48 -30.12
N PHE A 4 -19.38 -26.49 -28.88
CA PHE A 4 -19.11 -25.43 -27.91
C PHE A 4 -17.95 -25.87 -27.01
N PHE A 5 -16.84 -25.14 -27.07
CA PHE A 5 -15.73 -25.27 -26.12
C PHE A 5 -15.80 -24.09 -25.13
N PRO A 6 -16.29 -24.27 -23.89
CA PRO A 6 -16.05 -23.27 -22.87
C PRO A 6 -14.63 -23.50 -22.31
N PHE A 7 -13.68 -22.68 -22.74
CA PHE A 7 -12.38 -22.59 -22.07
C PHE A 7 -12.59 -21.85 -20.75
N VAL A 8 -12.79 -22.58 -19.66
CA VAL A 8 -12.84 -22.01 -18.31
C VAL A 8 -11.41 -21.61 -17.95
N SER A 9 -11.10 -20.32 -18.04
CA SER A 9 -9.83 -19.78 -17.54
C SER A 9 -9.90 -19.69 -16.03
N ALA A 10 -9.16 -20.56 -15.34
CA ALA A 10 -8.97 -20.48 -13.90
C ALA A 10 -7.84 -19.46 -13.63
N LEU A 11 -8.20 -18.31 -13.06
CA LEU A 11 -7.23 -17.35 -12.55
C LEU A 11 -6.71 -17.87 -11.20
N ALA A 12 -5.53 -18.48 -11.19
CA ALA A 12 -4.87 -18.86 -9.94
C ALA A 12 -4.41 -17.58 -9.23
N LEU A 13 -5.09 -17.19 -8.15
CA LEU A 13 -4.55 -16.22 -7.20
C LEU A 13 -3.43 -16.91 -6.43
N VAL A 14 -2.19 -16.75 -6.91
CA VAL A 14 -1.01 -16.98 -6.10
C VAL A 14 -0.96 -15.83 -5.10
N GLU A 15 -1.32 -16.09 -3.85
CA GLU A 15 -0.93 -15.25 -2.72
C GLU A 15 0.58 -15.42 -2.53
N GLY A 16 1.36 -14.82 -3.42
CA GLY A 16 2.79 -14.66 -3.23
C GLY A 16 2.97 -13.71 -2.06
N VAL A 17 3.52 -14.20 -0.96
CA VAL A 17 4.10 -13.32 0.06
C VAL A 17 5.19 -12.54 -0.66
N TYR A 18 4.88 -11.30 -1.05
CA TYR A 18 5.84 -10.43 -1.68
C TYR A 18 6.88 -10.09 -0.61
N GLN A 19 7.97 -10.85 -0.59
CA GLN A 19 9.12 -10.56 0.24
C GLN A 19 9.99 -9.59 -0.55
N PHE A 20 10.40 -8.50 0.10
CA PHE A 20 11.43 -7.66 -0.45
C PHE A 20 12.65 -8.52 -0.81
N PRO A 21 13.36 -8.21 -1.92
CA PRO A 21 14.74 -8.61 -2.04
C PRO A 21 15.48 -8.27 -0.74
N ASP A 22 16.32 -9.17 -0.23
CA ASP A 22 17.03 -8.98 1.06
C ASP A 22 17.88 -7.70 1.08
N ASP A 23 18.20 -7.15 -0.09
CA ASP A 23 18.97 -5.94 -0.31
C ASP A 23 18.13 -4.67 -0.51
N PHE A 24 16.80 -4.75 -0.48
CA PHE A 24 15.95 -3.55 -0.54
C PHE A 24 16.16 -2.70 0.71
N PRO A 25 16.59 -1.42 0.60
CA PRO A 25 16.89 -0.61 1.77
C PRO A 25 15.62 -0.38 2.61
N THR A 26 15.64 -0.82 3.86
CA THR A 26 14.57 -0.56 4.83
C THR A 26 15.09 0.23 6.02
N CYS A 27 14.21 0.98 6.66
CA CYS A 27 14.51 1.65 7.93
C CYS A 27 13.98 0.82 9.10
N PRO A 28 14.64 0.84 10.28
CA PRO A 28 14.10 0.22 11.48
C PRO A 28 12.73 0.79 11.85
N VAL A 29 11.84 -0.05 12.36
CA VAL A 29 10.55 0.38 12.92
C VAL A 29 10.80 1.20 14.19
N VAL A 30 10.15 2.36 14.29
CA VAL A 30 10.19 3.23 15.47
C VAL A 30 8.83 3.23 16.17
N GLY A 31 8.82 3.10 17.50
CA GLY A 31 7.58 3.08 18.30
C GLY A 31 7.58 2.01 19.39
N GLY A 32 6.41 1.80 20.01
CA GLY A 32 6.17 0.75 20.99
C GLY A 32 5.44 -0.46 20.40
N PRO A 33 5.31 -1.58 21.14
CA PRO A 33 4.77 -2.86 20.64
C PRO A 33 3.23 -2.89 20.58
N HIS A 34 2.59 -1.75 20.37
CA HIS A 34 1.14 -1.59 20.43
C HIS A 34 0.57 -1.26 19.05
N GLY A 35 -0.67 -1.68 18.80
CA GLY A 35 -1.40 -1.38 17.56
C GLY A 35 -1.64 -2.62 16.71
N LYS A 36 -2.04 -2.39 15.46
CA LYS A 36 -2.18 -3.42 14.44
C LYS A 36 -1.08 -3.20 13.39
N GLU A 37 -0.30 -4.23 13.13
CA GLU A 37 0.73 -4.20 12.10
C GLU A 37 0.10 -4.02 10.71
N PHE A 38 0.77 -3.24 9.87
CA PHE A 38 0.41 -3.04 8.46
C PHE A 38 1.69 -2.97 7.62
N ASN A 39 1.58 -3.40 6.36
CA ASN A 39 2.67 -3.36 5.41
C ASN A 39 2.11 -3.20 3.99
N ASP A 40 2.49 -2.11 3.31
CA ASP A 40 2.08 -1.84 1.93
C ASP A 40 3.07 -2.35 0.89
N ALA A 41 4.14 -3.04 1.30
CA ALA A 41 5.21 -3.55 0.43
C ALA A 41 4.72 -4.39 -0.76
N ILE A 42 3.62 -5.13 -0.58
CA ILE A 42 3.02 -5.94 -1.65
C ILE A 42 2.53 -5.10 -2.84
N LYS A 43 2.45 -3.77 -2.69
CA LYS A 43 2.02 -2.82 -3.72
C LYS A 43 3.21 -2.16 -4.43
N ILE A 44 4.45 -2.47 -4.06
CA ILE A 44 5.65 -1.82 -4.61
C ILE A 44 5.94 -2.32 -6.02
N GLU A 45 6.17 -1.39 -6.93
CA GLU A 45 6.56 -1.63 -8.31
C GLU A 45 7.65 -0.63 -8.74
N ASP A 46 8.63 -1.10 -9.51
CA ASP A 46 9.69 -0.23 -10.05
C ASP A 46 9.11 0.91 -10.89
N GLY A 47 9.60 2.12 -10.69
CA GLY A 47 9.14 3.31 -11.43
C GLY A 47 7.85 3.94 -10.89
N GLN A 48 7.32 3.44 -9.76
CA GLN A 48 6.24 4.10 -9.03
C GLN A 48 6.57 5.54 -8.65
N LYS A 49 5.56 6.41 -8.70
CA LYS A 49 5.67 7.81 -8.29
C LYS A 49 4.80 8.08 -7.08
N VAL A 50 5.42 8.54 -6.00
CA VAL A 50 4.67 9.08 -4.85
C VAL A 50 3.99 10.38 -5.28
N LYS A 51 2.74 10.56 -4.89
CA LYS A 51 1.95 11.78 -5.11
C LYS A 51 1.83 12.58 -3.83
N SER A 52 1.58 11.91 -2.73
CA SER A 52 1.50 12.57 -1.43
C SER A 52 1.65 11.62 -0.27
N ILE A 53 1.99 12.17 0.89
CA ILE A 53 1.90 11.50 2.19
C ILE A 53 0.86 12.26 3.03
N THR A 54 -0.03 11.52 3.67
CA THR A 54 -1.03 12.06 4.58
C THR A 54 -0.67 11.64 5.99
N ILE A 55 -0.56 12.61 6.91
CA ILE A 55 -0.35 12.35 8.33
C ILE A 55 -1.57 12.85 9.11
N CYS A 56 -2.07 11.99 9.99
CA CYS A 56 -3.08 12.32 10.99
C CYS A 56 -2.39 12.64 12.30
N HIS A 57 -2.76 13.76 12.92
CA HIS A 57 -2.10 14.22 14.12
C HIS A 57 -3.04 14.91 15.12
N GLY A 58 -2.63 14.84 16.39
CA GLY A 58 -3.20 15.57 17.52
C GLY A 58 -2.18 15.63 18.65
N HIS A 59 -2.48 15.00 19.78
CA HIS A 59 -1.49 14.77 20.84
C HIS A 59 -0.40 13.77 20.42
N ARG A 60 -0.70 12.88 19.47
CA ARG A 60 0.23 11.92 18.85
C ARG A 60 -0.10 11.79 17.36
N VAL A 61 0.81 11.19 16.59
CA VAL A 61 0.48 10.68 15.24
C VAL A 61 -0.34 9.41 15.41
N ASP A 62 -1.52 9.37 14.79
CA ASP A 62 -2.51 8.30 14.93
C ASP A 62 -3.03 7.76 13.59
N GLY A 63 -2.48 8.27 12.48
CA GLY A 63 -2.69 7.71 11.17
C GLY A 63 -1.69 8.19 10.12
N ILE A 64 -1.47 7.34 9.12
CA ILE A 64 -0.58 7.59 7.99
C ILE A 64 -1.19 7.04 6.71
N GLY A 65 -1.09 7.78 5.62
CA GLY A 65 -1.39 7.31 4.28
C GLY A 65 -0.34 7.75 3.29
N ILE A 66 -0.29 7.03 2.18
CA ILE A 66 0.54 7.36 1.05
C ILE A 66 -0.30 7.22 -0.22
N SER A 67 -0.19 8.20 -1.10
CA SER A 67 -0.74 8.16 -2.44
C SER A 67 0.39 7.95 -3.42
N PHE A 68 0.31 6.93 -4.27
CA PHE A 68 1.30 6.66 -5.30
C PHE A 68 0.66 6.10 -6.57
N VAL A 69 1.35 6.27 -7.69
CA VAL A 69 0.91 5.81 -9.00
C VAL A 69 1.92 4.81 -9.56
N PRO A 70 1.54 3.54 -9.80
CA PRO A 70 2.35 2.58 -10.54
C PRO A 70 2.55 2.99 -12.01
N PRO A 71 3.65 2.56 -12.66
CA PRO A 71 3.93 2.95 -14.05
C PRO A 71 2.78 2.64 -15.02
N ASN A 72 2.09 1.53 -14.78
CA ASN A 72 1.08 0.99 -15.68
C ASN A 72 -0.29 0.81 -15.01
N GLY A 73 -0.58 1.57 -13.94
CA GLY A 73 -1.83 1.39 -13.21
C GLY A 73 -2.41 2.68 -12.63
N MET A 74 -3.48 2.50 -11.85
CA MET A 74 -4.22 3.59 -11.23
C MET A 74 -3.58 3.99 -9.90
N SER A 75 -3.85 5.22 -9.46
CA SER A 75 -3.44 5.70 -8.14
C SER A 75 -3.91 4.74 -7.04
N GLN A 76 -3.04 4.50 -6.09
CA GLN A 76 -3.31 3.71 -4.89
C GLN A 76 -3.08 4.60 -3.68
N ASP A 77 -4.05 4.59 -2.76
CA ASP A 77 -4.06 5.46 -1.59
C ASP A 77 -4.23 4.65 -0.28
N PRO A 78 -3.33 3.69 0.04
CA PRO A 78 -3.40 3.00 1.32
C PRO A 78 -3.31 3.99 2.48
N PHE A 79 -4.17 3.76 3.48
CA PHE A 79 -4.33 4.63 4.63
C PHE A 79 -4.61 3.80 5.87
N HIS A 80 -3.83 4.07 6.92
CA HIS A 80 -3.85 3.37 8.20
C HIS A 80 -4.06 4.37 9.32
N GLU A 81 -5.26 4.44 9.85
CA GLU A 81 -5.58 5.26 11.03
C GLU A 81 -6.32 4.45 12.10
N ARG A 82 -6.35 4.99 13.32
CA ARG A 82 -7.16 4.44 14.41
C ARG A 82 -8.62 4.91 14.40
N SER A 83 -8.94 6.11 13.90
CA SER A 83 -10.28 6.69 13.88
C SER A 83 -10.39 7.93 12.97
N GLY A 84 -11.48 8.05 12.20
CA GLY A 84 -11.70 9.10 11.18
C GLY A 84 -12.00 10.53 11.66
N ASN A 85 -11.61 10.88 12.89
CA ASN A 85 -11.79 12.22 13.46
C ASN A 85 -10.47 13.00 13.62
N SER A 86 -9.45 12.64 12.86
CA SER A 86 -8.10 13.20 12.97
C SER A 86 -7.95 14.51 12.20
N HIS A 87 -6.99 15.37 12.60
CA HIS A 87 -6.56 16.47 11.74
C HIS A 87 -5.58 15.95 10.68
N PHE A 88 -5.94 16.11 9.41
CA PHE A 88 -5.15 15.62 8.28
C PHE A 88 -4.20 16.70 7.76
N ARG A 89 -2.96 16.30 7.46
CA ARG A 89 -2.01 17.10 6.69
C ARG A 89 -1.50 16.28 5.53
N GLN A 90 -1.75 16.75 4.32
CA GLN A 90 -1.23 16.18 3.09
C GLN A 90 0.02 16.93 2.66
N ILE A 91 1.08 16.19 2.37
CA ILE A 91 2.36 16.68 1.88
C ILE A 91 2.51 16.17 0.45
N GLY A 92 2.51 17.08 -0.52
CA GLY A 92 2.71 16.72 -1.93
C GLY A 92 4.15 16.27 -2.18
N ALA A 93 4.31 15.24 -3.00
CA ALA A 93 5.59 14.88 -3.58
C ALA A 93 5.82 15.69 -4.87
N TYR A 94 7.05 16.12 -5.09
CA TYR A 94 7.49 16.93 -6.24
C TYR A 94 7.86 16.07 -7.44
#